data_AF-A0A9X0CIW2-F1
#
_entry.id   AF-A0A9X0CIW2-F1
#
_cell.length_a   1.000
_cell.length_b   1.000
_cell.length_c   1.000
_cell.angle_alpha   90.00
_cell.angle_beta   90.00
_cell.angle_gamma   90.00
#
_symmetry.space_group_name_H-M   'P 1'
#
loop_
_entity.id
_entity.type
_entity.pdbx_description
1 polymer ?
#
loop_
_entity_poly.entity_id
_entity_poly.type
_entity_poly.pdbx_seq_one_letter_code
_entity_poly.pdbx_strand_id
1 'polypeptide(L)'
;MKFKQDEHQVLAMKYWDLTAKERLSTIVNLGQQKDICEQSSKLITFIDLAGHHKYLRTTIFGLTGHSPDFAMLVVAGNAGIVGTTKEHLGLAMALKVPTFVIVNKT
;
A
#
# COMPACT_ATOMS: atom_id res chain seq x y z
N MET A 1 4.15 -5.71 11.15
CA MET A 1 4.81 -4.86 10.14
C MET A 1 5.48 -3.71 10.89
N LYS A 2 6.82 -3.58 10.84
CA LYS A 2 7.57 -2.51 11.53
C LYS A 2 7.93 -1.45 10.50
N PHE A 3 7.35 -0.26 10.59
CA PHE A 3 7.69 0.86 9.71
C PHE A 3 9.09 1.38 10.05
N LYS A 4 9.96 1.52 9.04
CA LYS A 4 11.33 1.97 9.26
C LYS A 4 11.32 3.43 9.73
N GLN A 5 12.16 3.73 10.71
CA GLN A 5 11.94 4.82 11.65
C GLN A 5 12.30 6.22 11.10
N ASP A 6 12.92 6.30 9.92
CA ASP A 6 13.59 7.53 9.46
C ASP A 6 12.98 8.12 8.18
N GLU A 7 11.94 7.50 7.61
CA GLU A 7 11.32 7.93 6.36
C GLU A 7 9.80 7.88 6.41
N HIS A 8 9.15 8.86 5.78
CA HIS A 8 7.73 8.82 5.49
C HIS A 8 7.46 7.71 4.48
N GLN A 9 6.63 6.74 4.84
CA GLN A 9 6.37 5.57 4.00
C GLN A 9 5.03 5.70 3.27
N VAL A 10 4.92 5.01 2.14
CA VAL A 10 3.69 4.87 1.38
C VAL A 10 3.35 3.40 1.37
N LEU A 11 2.12 3.07 1.75
CA LEU A 11 1.57 1.74 1.49
C LEU A 11 0.49 1.86 0.44
N ALA A 12 0.45 0.89 -0.46
CA ALA A 12 -0.63 0.71 -1.40
C ALA A 12 -1.54 -0.41 -0.91
N MET A 13 -2.84 -0.25 -1.08
CA MET A 13 -3.84 -1.21 -0.66
C MET A 13 -4.68 -1.63 -1.86
N LYS A 14 -4.82 -2.94 -2.05
CA LYS A 14 -5.65 -3.54 -3.09
C LYS A 14 -6.70 -4.45 -2.49
N TYR A 15 -7.92 -4.32 -2.97
CA TYR A 15 -9.09 -5.01 -2.51
C TYR A 15 -9.48 -6.11 -3.51
N TRP A 16 -9.82 -7.29 -2.97
CA TRP A 16 -10.29 -8.42 -3.75
C TRP A 16 -11.58 -8.96 -3.15
N ASP A 17 -12.58 -9.16 -4.01
CA ASP A 17 -13.78 -9.89 -3.65
C ASP A 17 -13.53 -11.40 -3.75
N LEU A 18 -13.73 -12.12 -2.64
CA LEU A 18 -13.51 -13.56 -2.58
C LEU A 18 -14.69 -14.38 -3.08
N THR A 19 -15.82 -13.75 -3.41
CA THR A 19 -16.95 -14.44 -4.04
C THR A 19 -16.60 -14.97 -5.44
N ALA A 20 -15.63 -14.35 -6.14
CA ALA A 20 -15.06 -14.83 -7.40
C ALA A 20 -13.86 -15.79 -7.16
N LYS A 21 -14.10 -16.89 -6.42
CA LYS A 21 -13.08 -17.84 -5.91
C LYS A 21 -12.08 -18.36 -6.95
N GLU A 22 -12.46 -18.45 -8.22
CA GLU A 22 -11.63 -19.04 -9.29
C GLU A 22 -10.35 -18.26 -9.62
N ARG A 23 -10.29 -16.95 -9.32
CA ARG A 23 -9.13 -16.10 -9.67
C ARG A 23 -8.06 -16.04 -8.56
N LEU A 24 -8.41 -16.49 -7.36
CA LEU A 24 -7.58 -16.30 -6.15
C LEU A 24 -6.55 -17.38 -5.94
N SER A 25 -6.84 -18.60 -6.42
CA SER A 25 -5.87 -19.72 -6.43
C SER A 25 -4.65 -19.45 -7.32
N THR A 26 -4.76 -18.53 -8.28
CA THR A 26 -3.66 -18.12 -9.15
C THR A 26 -2.79 -17.01 -8.53
N ILE A 27 -3.38 -16.14 -7.71
CA ILE A 27 -2.69 -15.00 -7.09
C ILE A 27 -1.99 -15.42 -5.78
N VAL A 28 -2.59 -16.36 -5.05
CA VAL A 28 -2.08 -16.84 -3.77
C VAL A 28 -1.58 -18.27 -3.97
N ASN A 29 -0.31 -18.55 -3.67
CA ASN A 29 0.25 -19.90 -3.71
C ASN A 29 -0.26 -20.65 -2.46
N LEU A 30 -1.47 -21.21 -2.54
CA LEU A 30 -2.30 -21.68 -1.43
C LEU A 30 -1.88 -23.05 -0.84
N GLY A 31 -0.61 -23.20 -0.48
CA GLY A 31 -0.16 -24.34 0.33
C GLY A 31 -0.43 -24.17 1.83
N GLN A 32 -0.51 -22.92 2.32
CA GLN A 32 -0.50 -22.60 3.75
C GLN A 32 -1.67 -21.72 4.22
N GLN A 33 -2.52 -21.20 3.33
CA GLN A 33 -3.51 -20.14 3.66
C GLN A 33 -4.94 -20.40 3.14
N LYS A 34 -5.27 -21.65 2.77
CA LYS A 34 -6.63 -21.97 2.26
C LYS A 34 -7.74 -21.62 3.26
N ASP A 35 -7.53 -21.94 4.54
CA ASP A 35 -8.55 -21.74 5.58
C ASP A 35 -8.95 -20.26 5.72
N ILE A 36 -7.98 -19.34 5.63
CA ILE A 36 -8.22 -17.90 5.72
C ILE A 36 -9.04 -17.42 4.52
N CYS A 37 -8.74 -17.91 3.31
CA CYS A 37 -9.48 -17.55 2.11
C CYS A 37 -10.90 -18.14 2.10
N GLU A 38 -11.10 -19.32 2.69
CA GLU A 38 -12.41 -19.97 2.75
C GLU A 38 -13.34 -19.32 3.78
N GLN A 39 -12.79 -18.80 4.88
CA GLN A 39 -13.54 -18.13 5.95
C GLN A 39 -13.75 -16.63 5.72
N SER A 40 -13.08 -16.04 4.72
CA SER A 40 -13.14 -14.61 4.45
C SER A 40 -14.08 -14.31 3.28
N SER A 41 -14.82 -13.20 3.35
CA SER A 41 -15.60 -12.68 2.23
C SER A 41 -14.79 -11.76 1.31
N LYS A 42 -13.69 -11.19 1.83
CA LYS A 42 -12.89 -10.15 1.18
C LYS A 42 -11.42 -10.32 1.54
N LEU A 43 -10.51 -10.02 0.61
CA LEU A 43 -9.07 -10.00 0.87
C LEU A 43 -8.52 -8.60 0.61
N ILE A 44 -7.72 -8.12 1.55
CA ILE A 44 -7.00 -6.85 1.43
C ILE A 44 -5.52 -7.16 1.35
N THR A 45 -4.88 -6.74 0.25
CA THR A 45 -3.45 -6.86 0.05
C THR A 45 -2.79 -5.51 0.32
N PHE A 46 -1.88 -5.48 1.27
CA PHE A 46 -0.99 -4.33 1.49
C PHE A 46 0.30 -4.53 0.71
N ILE A 47 0.75 -3.47 0.05
CA ILE A 47 1.97 -3.41 -0.74
C ILE A 47 2.83 -2.31 -0.13
N ASP A 48 3.97 -2.70 0.43
CA ASP A 48 4.93 -1.75 1.00
C ASP A 48 5.70 -1.06 -0.13
N LEU A 49 5.68 0.27 -0.15
CA LEU A 49 6.40 1.09 -1.13
C LEU A 49 7.44 1.94 -0.42
N ALA A 50 8.53 2.23 -1.13
CA ALA A 50 9.67 2.91 -0.54
C ALA A 50 9.36 4.37 -0.16
N GLY A 51 9.83 4.77 1.03
CA GLY A 51 9.61 6.10 1.59
C GLY A 51 10.72 7.13 1.28
N HIS A 52 11.94 6.66 0.99
CA HIS A 52 13.07 7.51 0.68
C HIS A 52 12.94 8.16 -0.70
N HIS A 53 13.36 9.42 -0.79
CA HIS A 53 13.47 10.14 -2.08
C HIS A 53 14.28 9.38 -3.15
N LYS A 54 15.28 8.58 -2.75
CA LYS A 54 16.14 7.81 -3.68
C LYS A 54 15.37 6.70 -4.40
N TYR A 55 14.27 6.24 -3.83
CA TYR A 55 13.49 5.11 -4.33
C TYR A 55 12.15 5.53 -4.94
N LEU A 56 11.97 6.82 -5.24
CA LEU A 56 10.74 7.33 -5.84
C LEU A 56 10.35 6.57 -7.13
N ARG A 57 11.32 6.22 -7.98
CA ARG A 57 11.07 5.40 -9.18
C ARG A 57 10.43 4.05 -8.83
N THR A 58 10.90 3.39 -7.78
CA THR A 58 10.35 2.12 -7.31
C THR A 58 8.90 2.28 -6.84
N THR A 59 8.60 3.38 -6.15
CA THR A 59 7.23 3.71 -5.71
C THR A 59 6.30 3.96 -6.91
N ILE A 60 6.77 4.65 -7.96
CA ILE A 60 6.02 4.83 -9.21
C ILE A 60 5.71 3.48 -9.86
N PHE A 61 6.70 2.60 -9.98
CA PHE A 61 6.48 1.25 -10.53
C PHE A 61 5.53 0.42 -9.68
N GLY A 62 5.60 0.54 -8.35
CA GLY A 62 4.69 -0.15 -7.44
C GLY A 62 3.25 0.32 -7.59
N LEU A 63 3.01 1.63 -7.63
CA LEU A 63 1.65 2.19 -7.80
C LEU A 63 1.07 1.88 -9.17
N THR A 64 1.85 2.00 -10.24
CA THR A 64 1.37 1.74 -11.61
C THR A 64 1.22 0.25 -11.88
N GLY A 65 2.23 -0.57 -11.53
CA GLY A 65 2.27 -2.00 -11.79
C GLY A 65 1.24 -2.80 -10.98
N HIS A 66 1.00 -2.45 -9.72
CA HIS A 66 -0.01 -3.13 -8.92
C HIS A 66 -1.42 -2.56 -9.08
N SER A 67 -1.55 -1.30 -9.53
CA SER A 67 -2.82 -0.59 -9.67
C SER A 67 -3.70 -0.73 -8.41
N PRO A 68 -3.26 -0.15 -7.28
CA PRO A 68 -3.97 -0.27 -6.01
C PRO A 68 -5.25 0.57 -6.01
N ASP A 69 -6.24 0.13 -5.23
CA ASP A 69 -7.50 0.84 -5.03
C ASP A 69 -7.33 2.05 -4.12
N PHE A 70 -6.36 1.99 -3.19
CA PHE A 70 -6.04 3.09 -2.28
C PHE A 70 -4.54 3.23 -2.03
N ALA A 71 -4.11 4.45 -1.75
CA ALA A 71 -2.80 4.76 -1.20
C ALA A 71 -2.94 5.26 0.25
N MET A 72 -2.07 4.77 1.12
CA MET A 72 -1.98 5.12 2.53
C MET A 72 -0.66 5.87 2.72
N LEU A 73 -0.77 7.18 2.98
CA LEU A 73 0.37 8.04 3.20
C LEU A 73 0.68 8.14 4.70
N VAL A 74 1.78 7.54 5.13
CA VAL A 74 2.15 7.49 6.56
C VAL A 74 3.08 8.66 6.89
N VAL A 75 2.63 9.51 7.81
CA VAL A 75 3.33 10.73 8.22
C VAL A 75 3.71 10.64 9.70
N ALA A 76 4.96 10.91 10.02
CA ALA A 76 5.42 10.98 11.40
C ALA A 76 4.98 12.29 12.05
N GLY A 77 4.17 12.20 13.11
CA GLY A 77 3.61 13.34 13.83
C GLY A 77 4.69 14.24 14.45
N ASN A 78 5.80 13.66 14.89
CA ASN A 78 6.95 14.38 15.41
C ASN A 78 7.77 15.16 14.34
N ALA A 79 7.67 14.78 13.05
CA ALA A 79 8.40 15.41 11.95
C ALA A 79 7.51 16.29 11.06
N GLY A 80 6.19 16.05 11.06
CA GLY A 80 5.24 16.77 10.22
C GLY A 80 5.35 16.42 8.74
N ILE A 81 4.95 17.33 7.85
CA ILE A 81 4.98 17.11 6.39
C ILE A 81 6.35 17.52 5.83
N VAL A 82 7.11 16.56 5.30
CA VAL A 82 8.41 16.81 4.64
C VAL A 82 8.29 16.70 3.11
N GLY A 83 9.39 16.99 2.40
CA GLY A 83 9.44 16.98 0.92
C GLY A 83 8.91 15.68 0.28
N THR A 84 9.37 14.51 0.76
CA THR A 84 8.94 13.21 0.21
C THR A 84 7.46 12.93 0.40
N THR A 85 6.86 13.41 1.49
CA THR A 85 5.41 13.32 1.72
C THR A 85 4.63 14.06 0.63
N LYS A 86 5.10 15.26 0.25
CA LYS A 86 4.46 16.05 -0.82
C LYS A 86 4.64 15.38 -2.19
N GLU A 87 5.82 14.84 -2.47
CA GLU A 87 6.09 14.11 -3.71
C GLU A 87 5.21 12.87 -3.84
N HIS A 88 5.11 12.06 -2.79
CA HIS A 88 4.27 10.87 -2.79
C HIS A 88 2.77 11.19 -2.89
N LEU A 89 2.31 12.25 -2.23
CA LEU A 89 0.94 12.72 -2.38
C LEU A 89 0.66 13.18 -3.83
N GLY A 90 1.57 13.97 -4.40
CA GLY A 90 1.47 14.43 -5.78
C GLY A 90 1.44 13.28 -6.78
N LEU A 91 2.25 12.23 -6.55
CA LEU A 91 2.26 11.02 -7.36
C LEU A 91 0.93 10.26 -7.29
N ALA A 92 0.41 10.02 -6.08
CA ALA A 92 -0.87 9.33 -5.91
C ALA A 92 -2.03 10.10 -6.56
N MET A 93 -2.03 11.43 -6.43
CA MET A 93 -3.00 12.30 -7.11
C MET A 93 -2.88 12.25 -8.63
N ALA A 94 -1.66 12.28 -9.17
CA ALA A 94 -1.40 12.20 -10.61
C ALA A 94 -1.89 10.86 -11.19
N LEU A 95 -1.73 9.78 -10.43
CA LEU A 95 -2.23 8.44 -10.77
C LEU A 95 -3.71 8.25 -10.45
N LYS A 96 -4.40 9.27 -9.93
CA LYS A 96 -5.81 9.23 -9.51
C LYS A 96 -6.12 8.11 -8.51
N VAL A 97 -5.15 7.77 -7.67
CA VAL A 97 -5.32 6.78 -6.60
C VAL A 97 -5.89 7.48 -5.36
N PRO A 98 -7.09 7.10 -4.88
CA PRO A 98 -7.65 7.64 -3.63
C PRO A 98 -6.65 7.49 -2.47
N THR A 99 -6.37 8.59 -1.78
CA THR A 99 -5.32 8.62 -0.75
C THR A 99 -5.88 9.02 0.60
N PHE A 100 -5.49 8.30 1.66
CA PHE A 100 -5.74 8.70 3.05
C PHE A 100 -4.43 8.78 3.83
N VAL A 101 -4.42 9.61 4.87
CA VAL A 101 -3.22 9.92 5.64
C VAL A 101 -3.30 9.22 6.99
N ILE A 102 -2.22 8.55 7.39
CA ILE A 102 -2.06 8.00 8.73
C ILE A 102 -0.97 8.80 9.44
N VAL A 103 -1.31 9.36 10.58
CA VAL A 103 -0.32 9.97 11.48
C VAL A 103 0.22 8.90 12.42
N ASN A 104 1.53 8.67 12.39
CA ASN A 104 2.23 7.76 13.30
C ASN A 104 3.17 8.55 14.24
N LYS A 105 3.73 7.89 15.27
CA LYS A 105 4.69 8.50 16.20
C LYS A 105 4.21 9.85 16.76
N THR A 106 3.05 9.80 17.43
CA THR A 106 2.48 10.85 18.28
C THR A 106 3.13 10.83 19.65
#